data_AF-A0A7C4WT47-F1
#
_entry.id   AF-A0A7C4WT47-F1
#
_cell.length_a   1.000
_cell.length_b   1.000
_cell.length_c   1.000
_cell.angle_alpha   90.00
_cell.angle_beta   90.00
_cell.angle_gamma   90.00
#
_symmetry.space_group_name_H-M   'P 1'
#
loop_
_entity.id
_entity.type
_entity.pdbx_description
1 polymer ?
#
loop_
_entity_poly.entity_id
_entity_poly.type
_entity_poly.pdbx_seq_one_letter_code
_entity_poly.pdbx_strand_id
1 'polypeptide(L)'
;MNIRENIMAVLHRKKPEYVPFAPYRSIARISPSAEERLREMGMGILYAWIPVYRVEYPNVRVEERLVGNILYRIYHTPVGSMSMRIRTGLRPEAGENWIIEYPFKEPSDYKIIKFIEEDAVYKPDYEYFVELDRKVGDSGILTANADPTPFSKLWVQYMGLEKLCKEFYKNREKIEDLIHVMAMRQEEAYRIIADSPAEFVWCGDQITSLVMSPRIFEKYYIPLLEKFASILHAKNKMLSVHMDGLL
;
A
#
# COMPACT_ATOMS: atom_id res chain seq x y z
N MET A 1 19.67 15.01 20.09
CA MET A 1 18.73 14.00 19.59
C MET A 1 19.28 13.39 18.31
N ASN A 2 19.28 12.07 18.15
CA ASN A 2 19.65 11.43 16.89
C ASN A 2 18.57 11.66 15.81
N ILE A 3 18.83 11.29 14.55
CA ILE A 3 17.88 11.56 13.46
C ILE A 3 16.55 10.82 13.67
N ARG A 4 16.56 9.59 14.17
CA ARG A 4 15.34 8.86 14.54
C ARG A 4 14.52 9.61 15.58
N GLU A 5 15.13 10.09 16.66
CA GLU A 5 14.45 10.87 17.70
C GLU A 5 13.84 12.16 17.16
N ASN A 6 14.52 12.86 16.24
CA ASN A 6 13.98 14.06 15.58
C ASN A 6 12.77 13.73 14.70
N ILE A 7 12.83 12.66 13.91
CA ILE A 7 11.69 12.19 13.09
C ILE A 7 10.51 11.85 14.00
N MET A 8 10.73 11.05 15.05
CA MET A 8 9.68 10.66 15.98
C MET A 8 9.09 11.86 16.72
N ALA A 9 9.91 12.85 17.09
CA ALA A 9 9.41 14.08 17.70
C ALA A 9 8.41 14.79 16.77
N VAL A 10 8.71 14.94 15.48
CA VAL A 10 7.79 15.53 14.50
C VAL A 10 6.50 14.71 14.40
N LEU A 11 6.61 13.38 14.24
CA LEU A 11 5.45 12.49 14.13
C LEU A 11 4.54 12.58 15.37
N HIS A 12 5.12 12.65 16.57
CA HIS A 12 4.39 12.84 17.82
C HIS A 12 3.96 14.29 18.11
N ARG A 13 4.10 15.20 17.14
CA ARG A 13 3.75 16.64 17.30
C ARG A 13 4.51 17.32 18.45
N LYS A 14 5.75 16.88 18.70
CA LYS A 14 6.70 17.48 19.64
C LYS A 14 7.71 18.32 18.85
N LYS A 15 8.38 19.24 19.54
CA LYS A 15 9.45 20.05 18.95
C LYS A 15 10.72 19.20 18.76
N PRO A 16 11.24 19.01 17.53
CA PRO A 16 12.53 18.39 17.31
C PRO A 16 13.67 19.39 17.58
N GLU A 17 14.91 18.91 17.65
CA GLU A 17 16.11 19.75 17.74
C GLU A 17 16.35 20.52 16.43
N TYR A 18 16.08 19.88 15.30
CA TYR A 18 16.08 20.46 13.95
C TYR A 18 15.02 19.78 13.08
N VAL A 19 14.69 20.36 11.92
CA VAL A 19 13.74 19.75 10.98
C VAL A 19 14.39 18.52 10.35
N PRO A 20 13.92 17.29 10.64
CA PRO A 20 14.55 16.09 10.11
C PRO A 20 14.32 15.96 8.61
N PHE A 21 15.34 15.53 7.89
CA PHE A 21 15.25 15.17 6.47
C PHE A 21 15.44 13.67 6.31
N ALA A 22 14.41 12.96 5.83
CA ALA A 22 14.40 11.52 5.69
C ALA A 22 13.66 11.08 4.41
N PRO A 23 14.34 11.04 3.25
CA PRO A 23 13.74 10.54 2.01
C PRO A 23 13.48 9.03 2.09
N TYR A 24 12.63 8.53 1.18
CA TYR A 24 12.49 7.10 0.98
C TYR A 24 13.82 6.47 0.59
N ARG A 25 14.08 5.25 1.11
CA ARG A 25 15.28 4.46 0.80
C ARG A 25 15.56 4.33 -0.70
N SER A 26 14.52 4.14 -1.52
CA SER A 26 14.66 4.01 -2.98
C SER A 26 15.23 5.26 -3.63
N ILE A 27 14.84 6.45 -3.15
CA ILE A 27 15.32 7.74 -3.64
C ILE A 27 16.75 8.02 -3.16
N ALA A 28 17.04 7.75 -1.88
CA ALA A 28 18.38 7.95 -1.33
C ALA A 28 19.45 7.16 -2.11
N ARG A 29 19.11 5.93 -2.52
CA ARG A 29 20.01 5.01 -3.20
C ARG A 29 20.32 5.34 -4.66
N ILE A 30 19.67 6.35 -5.24
CA ILE A 30 19.95 6.78 -6.63
C ILE A 30 21.42 7.21 -6.77
N SER A 31 22.00 7.83 -5.74
CA SER A 31 23.41 8.24 -5.75
C SER A 31 24.09 7.89 -4.42
N PRO A 32 24.85 6.79 -4.35
CA PRO A 32 25.50 6.34 -3.11
C PRO A 32 26.44 7.39 -2.49
N SER A 33 27.17 8.15 -3.32
CA SER A 33 28.07 9.21 -2.84
C SER A 33 27.32 10.47 -2.36
N ALA A 34 26.11 10.73 -2.87
CA ALA A 34 25.24 11.75 -2.30
C ALA A 34 24.62 11.26 -0.99
N GLU A 35 24.17 9.99 -0.94
CA GLU A 35 23.63 9.37 0.26
C GLU A 35 24.62 9.45 1.41
N GLU A 36 25.87 9.01 1.21
CA GLU A 36 26.92 9.04 2.24
C GLU A 36 27.12 10.44 2.81
N ARG A 37 27.37 11.44 1.94
CA ARG A 37 27.54 12.84 2.35
C ARG A 37 26.32 13.41 3.07
N LEU A 38 25.11 13.13 2.59
CA LEU A 38 23.90 13.63 3.22
C LEU A 38 23.66 12.97 4.59
N ARG A 39 24.01 11.69 4.75
CA ARG A 39 23.94 11.00 6.05
C ARG A 39 24.93 11.58 7.06
N GLU A 40 26.14 11.96 6.62
CA GLU A 40 27.10 12.71 7.46
C GLU A 40 26.54 14.07 7.90
N MET A 41 25.71 14.71 7.06
CA MET A 41 25.01 15.95 7.37
C MET A 41 23.74 15.76 8.23
N GLY A 42 23.43 14.54 8.67
CA GLY A 42 22.27 14.24 9.52
C GLY A 42 21.01 13.78 8.78
N MET A 43 21.10 13.43 7.50
CA MET A 43 19.98 12.80 6.78
C MET A 43 19.67 11.40 7.33
N GLY A 44 18.41 11.14 7.58
CA GLY A 44 17.88 9.81 7.94
C GLY A 44 17.31 9.09 6.74
N ILE A 45 16.88 7.85 6.93
CA ILE A 45 16.20 7.09 5.87
C ILE A 45 14.82 6.63 6.35
N LEU A 46 13.81 6.86 5.51
CA LEU A 46 12.49 6.29 5.69
C LEU A 46 12.40 4.95 4.95
N TYR A 47 12.33 3.88 5.72
CA TYR A 47 12.09 2.52 5.23
C TYR A 47 10.58 2.28 5.19
N ALA A 48 9.95 2.71 4.10
CA ALA A 48 8.51 2.52 3.91
C ALA A 48 8.18 1.13 3.36
N TRP A 49 6.90 0.77 3.42
CA TRP A 49 6.33 -0.47 2.86
C TRP A 49 6.82 -1.77 3.51
N ILE A 50 7.17 -1.74 4.81
CA ILE A 50 7.68 -2.95 5.45
C ILE A 50 6.50 -3.87 5.81
N PRO A 51 6.47 -5.12 5.31
CA PRO A 51 5.39 -6.03 5.64
C PRO A 51 5.44 -6.41 7.12
N VAL A 52 4.26 -6.54 7.73
CA VAL A 52 4.06 -7.05 9.10
C VAL A 52 3.08 -8.22 9.13
N TYR A 53 2.69 -8.70 7.95
CA TYR A 53 1.88 -9.89 7.77
C TYR A 53 2.21 -10.51 6.41
N ARG A 54 1.88 -11.79 6.26
CA ARG A 54 1.81 -12.45 4.97
C ARG A 54 0.37 -12.76 4.61
N VAL A 55 0.11 -12.89 3.31
CA VAL A 55 -1.19 -13.29 2.78
C VAL A 55 -1.03 -14.62 2.08
N GLU A 56 -1.86 -15.57 2.45
CA GLU A 56 -1.98 -16.86 1.77
C GLU A 56 -3.30 -16.90 1.00
N TYR A 57 -3.31 -17.54 -0.16
CA TYR A 57 -4.53 -17.72 -0.96
C TYR A 57 -4.72 -19.22 -1.21
N PRO A 58 -5.40 -19.95 -0.31
CA PRO A 58 -5.50 -21.41 -0.36
C PRO A 58 -6.06 -21.97 -1.68
N ASN A 59 -6.94 -21.22 -2.34
CA ASN A 59 -7.65 -21.66 -3.54
C ASN A 59 -7.29 -20.82 -4.78
N VAL A 60 -6.28 -19.95 -4.71
CA VAL A 60 -5.79 -19.19 -5.86
C VAL A 60 -4.40 -19.66 -6.25
N ARG A 61 -4.26 -20.17 -7.47
CA ARG A 61 -2.95 -20.50 -8.06
C ARG A 61 -2.50 -19.36 -8.96
N VAL A 62 -1.31 -18.82 -8.71
CA VAL A 62 -0.70 -17.80 -9.56
C VAL A 62 0.33 -18.43 -10.50
N GLU A 63 0.16 -18.20 -11.80
CA GLU A 63 1.16 -18.55 -12.82
C GLU A 63 1.86 -17.28 -13.30
N GLU A 64 3.18 -17.31 -13.36
CA GLU A 64 4.01 -16.19 -13.79
C GLU A 64 5.01 -16.59 -14.86
N ARG A 65 5.15 -15.74 -15.88
CA ARG A 65 6.15 -15.88 -16.94
C ARG A 65 6.73 -14.52 -17.29
N LEU A 66 8.05 -14.38 -17.17
CA LEU A 66 8.77 -13.18 -17.61
C LEU A 66 9.25 -13.35 -19.06
N VAL A 67 8.88 -12.41 -19.94
CA VAL A 67 9.39 -12.34 -21.32
C VAL A 67 9.94 -10.93 -21.56
N GLY A 68 11.26 -10.82 -21.70
CA GLY A 68 11.93 -9.52 -21.72
C GLY A 68 11.69 -8.78 -20.41
N ASN A 69 11.12 -7.58 -20.48
CA ASN A 69 10.72 -6.78 -19.32
C ASN A 69 9.22 -6.82 -19.03
N ILE A 70 8.48 -7.79 -19.58
CA ILE A 70 7.05 -7.95 -19.33
C ILE A 70 6.81 -9.24 -18.54
N LEU A 71 6.29 -9.09 -17.34
CA LEU A 71 5.77 -10.16 -16.51
C LEU A 71 4.31 -10.42 -16.89
N TYR A 72 4.04 -11.64 -17.33
CA TYR A 72 2.70 -12.17 -17.56
C TYR A 72 2.28 -12.89 -16.29
N ARG A 73 1.13 -12.52 -15.72
CA ARG A 73 0.58 -13.16 -14.53
C ARG A 73 -0.85 -13.61 -14.79
N ILE A 74 -1.16 -14.84 -14.39
CA ILE A 74 -2.50 -15.42 -14.46
C ILE A 74 -2.89 -15.87 -13.06
N TYR A 75 -4.06 -15.43 -12.59
CA TYR A 75 -4.69 -15.94 -11.38
C TYR A 75 -5.71 -17.01 -11.78
N HIS A 76 -5.52 -18.23 -11.29
CA HIS A 76 -6.48 -19.31 -11.44
C HIS A 76 -7.28 -19.47 -10.16
N THR A 77 -8.60 -19.41 -10.28
CA THR A 77 -9.56 -19.60 -9.19
C THR A 77 -10.60 -20.65 -9.58
N PRO A 78 -11.36 -21.22 -8.64
CA PRO A 78 -12.47 -22.13 -8.95
C PRO A 78 -13.59 -21.48 -9.78
N VAL A 79 -13.70 -20.15 -9.74
CA VAL A 79 -14.78 -19.39 -10.41
C VAL A 79 -14.37 -18.81 -11.77
N GLY A 80 -13.11 -19.00 -12.18
CA GLY A 80 -12.56 -18.52 -13.43
C GLY A 80 -11.07 -18.18 -13.34
N SER A 81 -10.51 -17.62 -14.40
CA SER A 81 -9.12 -17.13 -14.40
C SER A 81 -9.07 -15.72 -14.97
N MET A 82 -8.17 -14.90 -14.45
CA MET A 82 -7.91 -13.55 -14.98
C MET A 82 -6.41 -13.34 -15.16
N SER A 83 -6.04 -12.50 -16.12
CA SER A 83 -4.63 -12.30 -16.49
C SER A 83 -4.27 -10.84 -16.63
N MET A 84 -3.07 -10.50 -16.19
CA MET A 84 -2.50 -9.15 -16.26
C MET A 84 -1.10 -9.17 -16.88
N ARG A 85 -0.68 -8.00 -17.35
CA ARG A 85 0.70 -7.78 -17.82
C ARG A 85 1.32 -6.61 -17.08
N ILE A 86 2.52 -6.83 -16.59
CA ILE A 86 3.28 -5.86 -15.79
C ILE A 86 4.59 -5.59 -16.51
N ARG A 87 4.89 -4.33 -16.79
CA ARG A 87 6.23 -3.91 -17.20
C ARG A 87 7.11 -3.80 -15.96
N THR A 88 8.21 -4.53 -15.96
CA THR A 88 9.21 -4.56 -14.90
C THR A 88 10.48 -3.85 -15.35
N GLY A 89 11.44 -3.64 -14.42
CA GLY A 89 12.75 -3.07 -14.76
C GLY A 89 12.66 -1.62 -15.24
N LEU A 90 11.72 -0.85 -14.69
CA LEU A 90 11.62 0.58 -14.91
C LEU A 90 12.82 1.31 -14.29
N ARG A 91 13.01 2.58 -14.67
CA ARG A 91 14.05 3.39 -14.04
C ARG A 91 13.70 3.61 -12.55
N PRO A 92 14.67 3.71 -11.63
CA PRO A 92 14.40 3.85 -10.19
C PRO A 92 13.43 4.99 -9.85
N GLU A 93 13.43 6.07 -10.63
CA GLU A 93 12.56 7.24 -10.43
C GLU A 93 11.10 6.98 -10.81
N ALA A 94 10.83 5.93 -11.60
CA ALA A 94 9.51 5.57 -12.12
C ALA A 94 8.84 4.42 -11.36
N GLY A 95 9.46 3.93 -10.28
CA GLY A 95 9.03 2.73 -9.53
C GLY A 95 9.56 1.43 -10.14
N GLU A 96 9.13 0.29 -9.61
CA GLU A 96 9.64 -1.02 -10.04
C GLU A 96 8.78 -1.67 -11.13
N ASN A 97 7.47 -1.48 -11.05
CA ASN A 97 6.46 -2.21 -11.81
C ASN A 97 5.36 -1.28 -12.32
N TRP A 98 4.90 -1.48 -13.55
CA TRP A 98 3.77 -0.75 -14.13
C TRP A 98 2.80 -1.70 -14.81
N ILE A 99 1.54 -1.73 -14.38
CA ILE A 99 0.50 -2.55 -15.02
C ILE A 99 0.19 -1.95 -16.40
N ILE A 100 0.51 -2.69 -17.45
CA ILE A 100 0.21 -2.31 -18.84
C ILE A 100 -1.09 -2.96 -19.35
N GLU A 101 -1.54 -4.04 -18.69
CA GLU A 101 -2.84 -4.67 -18.95
C GLU A 101 -3.42 -5.13 -17.62
N TYR A 102 -4.53 -4.51 -17.23
CA TYR A 102 -5.26 -4.82 -16.00
C TYR A 102 -6.03 -6.15 -16.12
N PRO A 103 -6.23 -6.87 -15.01
CA PRO A 103 -6.87 -8.17 -15.04
C PRO A 103 -8.37 -8.12 -15.32
N PHE A 104 -9.08 -7.04 -14.96
CA PHE A 104 -10.51 -6.90 -15.24
C PHE A 104 -10.78 -6.51 -16.70
N LYS A 105 -11.46 -7.39 -17.42
CA LYS A 105 -11.75 -7.28 -18.87
C LYS A 105 -13.25 -7.37 -19.12
N GLU A 106 -13.93 -8.30 -18.44
CA GLU A 106 -15.33 -8.67 -18.68
C GLU A 106 -16.13 -8.84 -17.39
N PRO A 107 -17.48 -8.87 -17.44
CA PRO A 107 -18.32 -8.94 -16.24
C PRO A 107 -18.12 -10.20 -15.37
N SER A 108 -17.61 -11.29 -15.93
CA SER A 108 -17.21 -12.49 -15.18
C SER A 108 -16.05 -12.22 -14.22
N ASP A 109 -15.27 -11.17 -14.41
CA ASP A 109 -14.12 -10.86 -13.56
C ASP A 109 -14.53 -10.32 -12.18
N TYR A 110 -15.75 -9.80 -12.03
CA TYR A 110 -16.27 -9.38 -10.71
C TYR A 110 -16.22 -10.52 -9.69
N LYS A 111 -16.72 -11.70 -10.07
CA LYS A 111 -16.71 -12.88 -9.19
C LYS A 111 -15.29 -13.40 -8.94
N ILE A 112 -14.37 -13.23 -9.88
CA ILE A 112 -12.97 -13.65 -9.72
C ILE A 112 -12.27 -12.74 -8.72
N ILE A 113 -12.41 -11.41 -8.85
CA ILE A 113 -11.85 -10.45 -7.88
C ILE A 113 -12.41 -10.71 -6.49
N LYS A 114 -13.74 -10.83 -6.38
CA LYS A 114 -14.41 -11.12 -5.11
C LYS A 114 -13.85 -12.39 -4.46
N PHE A 115 -13.73 -13.48 -5.24
CA PHE A 115 -13.16 -14.73 -4.76
C PHE A 115 -11.72 -14.56 -4.27
N ILE A 116 -10.86 -13.85 -5.00
CA ILE A 116 -9.46 -13.63 -4.61
C ILE A 116 -9.39 -12.90 -3.26
N GLU A 117 -10.19 -11.85 -3.06
CA GLU A 117 -10.20 -11.11 -1.80
C GLU A 117 -10.78 -11.98 -0.66
N GLU A 118 -11.85 -12.72 -0.89
CA GLU A 118 -12.45 -13.63 0.10
C GLU A 118 -11.53 -14.78 0.50
N ASP A 119 -10.71 -15.28 -0.43
CA ASP A 119 -9.77 -16.38 -0.20
C ASP A 119 -8.49 -15.93 0.53
N ALA A 120 -8.23 -14.62 0.62
CA ALA A 120 -7.05 -14.08 1.26
C ALA A 120 -7.03 -14.40 2.77
N VAL A 121 -6.03 -15.13 3.25
CA VAL A 121 -5.80 -15.42 4.68
C VAL A 121 -4.60 -14.62 5.18
N TYR A 122 -4.86 -13.63 6.04
CA TYR A 122 -3.81 -12.79 6.63
C TYR A 122 -3.21 -13.46 7.88
N LYS A 123 -1.89 -13.58 7.93
CA LYS A 123 -1.16 -14.12 9.09
C LYS A 123 -0.11 -13.13 9.58
N PRO A 124 -0.05 -12.83 10.89
CA PRO A 124 1.02 -12.03 11.49
C PRO A 124 2.41 -12.55 11.08
N ASP A 125 3.27 -11.64 10.65
CA ASP A 125 4.65 -11.95 10.24
C ASP A 125 5.54 -10.73 10.53
N TYR A 126 6.04 -10.66 11.76
CA TYR A 126 6.73 -9.46 12.27
C TYR A 126 8.25 -9.57 12.26
N GLU A 127 8.80 -10.76 11.98
CA GLU A 127 10.23 -11.06 12.16
C GLU A 127 11.11 -10.14 11.31
N TYR A 128 10.80 -10.01 10.02
CA TYR A 128 11.52 -9.12 9.13
C TYR A 128 11.48 -7.66 9.58
N PHE A 129 10.33 -7.18 10.06
CA PHE A 129 10.19 -5.82 10.56
C PHE A 129 11.11 -5.59 11.76
N VAL A 130 11.10 -6.49 12.75
CA VAL A 130 11.91 -6.37 13.97
C VAL A 130 13.40 -6.41 13.64
N GLU A 131 13.82 -7.32 12.77
CA GLU A 131 15.22 -7.41 12.35
C GLU A 131 15.68 -6.15 11.62
N LEU A 132 14.86 -5.64 10.70
CA LEU A 132 15.19 -4.44 9.96
C LEU A 132 15.22 -3.21 10.87
N ASP A 133 14.29 -3.08 11.82
CA ASP A 133 14.28 -1.97 12.77
C ASP A 133 15.56 -1.95 13.62
N ARG A 134 16.01 -3.12 14.10
CA ARG A 134 17.29 -3.26 14.82
C ARG A 134 18.48 -2.86 13.95
N LYS A 135 18.49 -3.25 12.67
CA LYS A 135 19.57 -2.90 11.73
C LYS A 135 19.58 -1.42 11.39
N VAL A 136 18.41 -0.79 11.27
CA VAL A 136 18.29 0.65 11.00
C VAL A 136 18.70 1.47 12.22
N GLY A 137 18.32 1.04 13.42
CA GLY A 137 18.67 1.70 14.67
C GLY A 137 18.37 3.20 14.60
N ASP A 138 19.36 4.01 14.95
CA ASP A 138 19.24 5.47 15.01
C ASP A 138 19.28 6.17 13.64
N SER A 139 19.50 5.43 12.55
CA SER A 139 19.70 6.00 11.20
C SER A 139 18.41 6.33 10.46
N GLY A 140 17.24 6.06 11.04
CA GLY A 140 15.96 6.23 10.36
C GLY A 140 14.81 5.59 11.10
N ILE A 141 13.69 5.46 10.38
CA ILE A 141 12.47 4.82 10.88
C ILE A 141 11.90 3.88 9.83
N LEU A 142 11.07 2.95 10.29
CA LEU A 142 10.31 2.03 9.45
C LEU A 142 8.83 2.38 9.48
N THR A 143 8.12 2.04 8.40
CA THR A 143 6.66 2.08 8.38
C THR A 143 6.11 0.70 8.03
N ALA A 144 5.10 0.25 8.77
CA ALA A 144 4.33 -0.92 8.36
C ALA A 144 3.52 -0.58 7.11
N ASN A 145 3.50 -1.51 6.16
CA ASN A 145 2.66 -1.39 4.97
C ASN A 145 1.19 -1.67 5.31
N ALA A 146 0.30 -0.81 4.84
CA ALA A 146 -1.12 -1.07 4.73
C ALA A 146 -1.57 -0.93 3.26
N ASP A 147 -2.49 -1.79 2.85
CA ASP A 147 -3.09 -1.72 1.53
C ASP A 147 -3.79 -0.36 1.31
N PRO A 148 -3.81 0.17 0.07
CA PRO A 148 -4.67 1.29 -0.30
C PRO A 148 -6.13 1.01 0.06
N THR A 149 -6.93 2.04 0.30
CA THR A 149 -8.38 1.83 0.50
C THR A 149 -9.01 1.11 -0.69
N PRO A 150 -10.15 0.41 -0.50
CA PRO A 150 -10.71 -0.49 -1.52
C PRO A 150 -10.97 0.18 -2.87
N PHE A 151 -11.48 1.41 -2.87
CA PHE A 151 -11.75 2.13 -4.11
C PHE A 151 -10.44 2.41 -4.87
N SER A 152 -9.37 2.79 -4.18
CA SER A 152 -8.06 2.95 -4.80
C SER A 152 -7.46 1.63 -5.26
N LYS A 153 -7.55 0.59 -4.43
CA LYS A 153 -7.10 -0.76 -4.77
C LYS A 153 -7.72 -1.24 -6.10
N LEU A 154 -9.00 -0.96 -6.35
CA LEU A 154 -9.68 -1.32 -7.60
C LEU A 154 -9.00 -0.73 -8.83
N TRP A 155 -8.71 0.57 -8.86
CA TRP A 155 -8.09 1.16 -10.05
C TRP A 155 -6.58 0.92 -10.13
N VAL A 156 -5.88 0.83 -8.99
CA VAL A 156 -4.43 0.60 -8.96
C VAL A 156 -4.07 -0.84 -9.31
N GLN A 157 -4.90 -1.83 -8.96
CA GLN A 157 -4.55 -3.25 -9.09
C GLN A 157 -5.43 -4.03 -10.08
N TYR A 158 -6.72 -3.68 -10.22
CA TYR A 158 -7.67 -4.56 -10.91
C TYR A 158 -8.21 -4.02 -12.23
N MET A 159 -8.52 -2.74 -12.32
CA MET A 159 -9.31 -2.19 -13.43
C MET A 159 -8.58 -1.12 -14.24
N GLY A 160 -7.69 -0.35 -13.61
CA GLY A 160 -7.27 0.93 -14.14
C GLY A 160 -8.38 1.98 -14.00
N LEU A 161 -7.98 3.25 -14.05
CA LEU A 161 -8.88 4.37 -13.77
C LEU A 161 -10.05 4.46 -14.76
N GLU A 162 -9.78 4.38 -16.07
CA GLU A 162 -10.80 4.51 -17.10
C GLU A 162 -11.90 3.45 -16.99
N LYS A 163 -11.50 2.18 -16.79
CA LYS A 163 -12.44 1.06 -16.65
C LYS A 163 -13.21 1.19 -15.34
N LEU A 164 -12.55 1.54 -14.22
CA LEU A 164 -13.24 1.77 -12.95
C LEU A 164 -14.32 2.85 -13.10
N CYS A 165 -14.03 3.98 -13.74
CA CYS A 165 -15.03 5.04 -13.96
C CYS A 165 -16.25 4.54 -14.76
N LYS A 166 -16.02 3.77 -15.83
CA LYS A 166 -17.09 3.19 -16.65
C LYS A 166 -17.95 2.19 -15.85
N GLU A 167 -17.30 1.30 -15.10
CA GLU A 167 -17.97 0.30 -14.28
C GLU A 167 -18.70 0.93 -13.08
N PHE A 168 -18.11 1.94 -12.45
CA PHE A 168 -18.73 2.65 -11.33
C PHE A 168 -19.99 3.43 -11.75
N TYR A 169 -20.02 3.91 -13.00
CA TYR A 169 -21.21 4.55 -13.56
C TYR A 169 -22.30 3.53 -13.94
N LYS A 170 -21.93 2.41 -14.59
CA LYS A 170 -22.89 1.45 -15.16
C LYS A 170 -23.31 0.32 -14.22
N ASN A 171 -22.41 -0.10 -13.34
CA ASN A 171 -22.49 -1.31 -12.52
C ASN A 171 -22.15 -1.00 -11.05
N ARG A 172 -22.64 0.14 -10.53
CA ARG A 172 -22.28 0.66 -9.21
C ARG A 172 -22.41 -0.39 -8.09
N GLU A 173 -23.52 -1.11 -8.04
CA GLU A 173 -23.77 -2.11 -6.99
C GLU A 173 -22.69 -3.20 -6.96
N LYS A 174 -22.15 -3.60 -8.11
CA LYS A 174 -21.05 -4.58 -8.18
C LYS A 174 -19.73 -4.01 -7.68
N ILE A 175 -19.46 -2.73 -7.94
CA ILE A 175 -18.28 -2.05 -7.40
C ILE A 175 -18.41 -1.89 -5.88
N GLU A 176 -19.59 -1.54 -5.40
CA GLU A 176 -19.85 -1.41 -3.95
C GLU A 176 -19.74 -2.76 -3.23
N ASP A 177 -20.18 -3.87 -3.84
CA ASP A 177 -19.97 -5.22 -3.32
C ASP A 177 -18.48 -5.57 -3.20
N LEU A 178 -17.67 -5.26 -4.23
CA LEU A 178 -16.21 -5.45 -4.15
C LEU A 178 -15.56 -4.59 -3.07
N ILE A 179 -15.95 -3.31 -2.98
CA ILE A 179 -15.46 -2.40 -1.94
C ILE A 179 -15.79 -2.96 -0.54
N HIS A 180 -17.01 -3.47 -0.35
CA HIS A 180 -17.44 -4.04 0.91
C HIS A 180 -16.60 -5.26 1.32
N VAL A 181 -16.40 -6.21 0.40
CA VAL A 181 -15.56 -7.39 0.63
C VAL A 181 -14.13 -6.98 0.98
N MET A 182 -13.51 -6.13 0.16
CA MET A 182 -12.15 -5.62 0.40
C MET A 182 -12.03 -4.90 1.74
N ALA A 183 -13.02 -4.09 2.13
CA ALA A 183 -13.03 -3.40 3.42
C ALA A 183 -13.06 -4.37 4.62
N MET A 184 -13.84 -5.45 4.53
CA MET A 184 -13.86 -6.49 5.57
C MET A 184 -12.51 -7.20 5.69
N ARG A 185 -11.90 -7.59 4.56
CA ARG A 185 -10.58 -8.23 4.55
C ARG A 185 -9.49 -7.30 5.07
N GLN A 186 -9.52 -6.03 4.67
CA GLN A 186 -8.58 -5.02 5.15
C GLN A 186 -8.72 -4.78 6.65
N GLU A 187 -9.93 -4.80 7.22
CA GLU A 187 -10.10 -4.69 8.67
C GLU A 187 -9.31 -5.77 9.44
N GLU A 188 -9.32 -7.02 8.97
CA GLU A 188 -8.52 -8.11 9.56
C GLU A 188 -7.02 -7.81 9.48
N ALA A 189 -6.54 -7.34 8.32
CA ALA A 189 -5.16 -6.92 8.15
C ALA A 189 -4.79 -5.76 9.10
N TYR A 190 -5.64 -4.75 9.23
CA TYR A 190 -5.42 -3.61 10.14
C TYR A 190 -5.36 -4.05 11.61
N ARG A 191 -6.11 -5.08 12.03
CA ARG A 191 -5.98 -5.66 13.38
C ARG A 191 -4.61 -6.30 13.59
N ILE A 192 -4.10 -7.04 12.60
CA ILE A 192 -2.75 -7.60 12.64
C ILE A 192 -1.67 -6.51 12.65
N ILE A 193 -1.83 -5.45 11.85
CA ILE A 193 -0.95 -4.28 11.87
C ILE A 193 -1.00 -3.60 13.24
N ALA A 194 -2.18 -3.49 13.86
CA ALA A 194 -2.38 -2.89 15.17
C ALA A 194 -1.69 -3.65 16.31
N ASP A 195 -1.43 -4.95 16.14
CA ASP A 195 -0.67 -5.75 17.10
C ASP A 195 0.83 -5.89 16.73
N SER A 196 1.22 -5.37 15.57
CA SER A 196 2.61 -5.39 15.10
C SER A 196 3.54 -4.49 15.95
N PRO A 197 4.87 -4.65 15.87
CA PRO A 197 5.82 -3.75 16.52
C PRO A 197 5.91 -2.36 15.87
N ALA A 198 5.29 -2.12 14.72
CA ALA A 198 5.39 -0.85 14.02
C ALA A 198 4.62 0.26 14.74
N GLU A 199 5.26 1.40 14.99
CA GLU A 199 4.58 2.58 15.55
C GLU A 199 3.89 3.42 14.46
N PHE A 200 4.45 3.41 13.25
CA PHE A 200 3.94 4.16 12.12
C PHE A 200 3.47 3.23 11.00
N VAL A 201 2.25 3.45 10.52
CA VAL A 201 1.61 2.69 9.46
C VAL A 201 1.44 3.59 8.25
N TRP A 202 1.91 3.13 7.11
CA TRP A 202 1.82 3.83 5.84
C TRP A 202 0.79 3.13 4.95
N CYS A 203 -0.30 3.84 4.64
CA CYS A 203 -1.31 3.43 3.68
C CYS A 203 -1.00 4.06 2.33
N GLY A 204 -0.70 3.21 1.35
CA GLY A 204 -0.28 3.63 0.00
C GLY A 204 -1.39 4.05 -0.93
N ASP A 205 -2.30 4.85 -0.40
CA ASP A 205 -3.43 5.32 -1.16
C ASP A 205 -3.00 6.27 -2.29
N GLN A 206 -3.85 6.38 -3.31
CA GLN A 206 -3.61 7.22 -4.48
C GLN A 206 -4.80 8.19 -4.64
N ILE A 207 -4.99 9.00 -3.60
CA ILE A 207 -6.13 9.92 -3.48
C ILE A 207 -5.78 11.22 -4.19
N THR A 208 -6.59 11.57 -5.20
CA THR A 208 -6.47 12.82 -5.95
C THR A 208 -7.82 13.36 -6.37
N SER A 209 -7.98 14.68 -6.38
CA SER A 209 -9.24 15.34 -6.80
C SER A 209 -9.55 15.15 -8.29
N LEU A 210 -8.56 14.77 -9.12
CA LEU A 210 -8.79 14.44 -10.53
C LEU A 210 -9.68 13.20 -10.71
N VAL A 211 -9.62 12.28 -9.73
CA VAL A 211 -10.36 11.02 -9.74
C VAL A 211 -11.54 11.08 -8.78
N MET A 212 -11.36 11.74 -7.63
CA MET A 212 -12.27 11.64 -6.50
C MET A 212 -12.95 12.98 -6.26
N SER A 213 -14.23 13.04 -6.63
CA SER A 213 -15.09 14.12 -6.15
C SER A 213 -15.25 14.06 -4.62
N PRO A 214 -15.58 15.19 -3.94
CA PRO A 214 -15.87 15.20 -2.51
C PRO A 214 -16.88 14.13 -2.09
N ARG A 215 -17.93 13.90 -2.91
CA ARG A 215 -18.95 12.87 -2.63
C ARG A 215 -18.40 11.44 -2.65
N ILE A 216 -17.43 11.15 -3.53
CA ILE A 216 -16.76 9.85 -3.59
C ILE A 216 -15.87 9.69 -2.35
N PHE A 217 -15.10 10.73 -2.03
CA PHE A 217 -14.23 10.73 -0.85
C PHE A 217 -15.02 10.53 0.45
N GLU A 218 -16.08 11.30 0.66
CA GLU A 218 -16.97 11.19 1.81
C GLU A 218 -17.61 9.82 1.94
N LYS A 219 -18.03 9.21 0.83
CA LYS A 219 -18.75 7.93 0.88
C LYS A 219 -17.83 6.72 1.01
N TYR A 220 -16.71 6.68 0.29
CA TYR A 220 -15.89 5.47 0.14
C TYR A 220 -14.54 5.53 0.88
N TYR A 221 -14.08 6.70 1.32
CA TYR A 221 -12.79 6.86 1.98
C TYR A 221 -12.95 7.19 3.46
N ILE A 222 -13.65 8.28 3.79
CA ILE A 222 -13.74 8.78 5.18
C ILE A 222 -14.15 7.68 6.18
N PRO A 223 -15.24 6.92 5.99
CA PRO A 223 -15.66 5.93 6.98
C PRO A 223 -14.63 4.81 7.19
N LEU A 224 -13.91 4.42 6.12
CA LEU A 224 -12.88 3.39 6.21
C LEU A 224 -11.61 3.94 6.87
N LEU A 225 -11.18 5.14 6.51
CA LEU A 225 -10.02 5.80 7.12
C LEU A 225 -10.24 6.06 8.60
N GLU A 226 -11.43 6.51 9.01
CA GLU A 226 -11.79 6.68 10.43
C GLU A 226 -11.79 5.36 11.19
N LYS A 227 -12.33 4.31 10.59
CA LYS A 227 -12.35 2.96 11.19
C LYS A 227 -10.94 2.40 11.35
N PHE A 228 -10.11 2.47 10.31
CA PHE A 228 -8.73 2.00 10.33
C PHE A 228 -7.87 2.81 11.29
N ALA A 229 -8.02 4.14 11.29
CA ALA A 229 -7.37 5.01 12.28
C ALA A 229 -7.77 4.64 13.70
N SER A 230 -9.06 4.37 13.95
CA SER A 230 -9.55 3.96 15.28
C SER A 230 -8.91 2.65 15.76
N ILE A 231 -8.79 1.65 14.88
CA ILE A 231 -8.12 0.37 15.19
C ILE A 231 -6.66 0.61 15.57
N LEU A 232 -5.94 1.45 14.81
CA LEU A 232 -4.53 1.75 15.04
C LEU A 232 -4.30 2.62 16.29
N HIS A 233 -5.11 3.66 16.47
CA HIS A 233 -5.02 4.58 17.60
C HIS A 233 -5.32 3.88 18.93
N ALA A 234 -6.22 2.89 18.95
CA ALA A 234 -6.47 2.06 20.13
C ALA A 234 -5.22 1.30 20.62
N LYS A 235 -4.21 1.14 19.75
CA LYS A 235 -2.90 0.53 20.04
C LYS A 235 -1.76 1.55 20.01
N ASN A 236 -2.08 2.85 20.10
CA ASN A 236 -1.13 3.98 20.05
C ASN A 236 -0.27 4.02 18.78
N LYS A 237 -0.80 3.55 17.65
CA LYS A 237 -0.11 3.63 16.35
C LYS A 237 -0.57 4.84 15.57
N MET A 238 0.29 5.34 14.70
CA MET A 238 -0.02 6.44 13.79
C MET A 238 -0.34 5.94 12.39
N LEU A 239 -1.39 6.47 11.78
CA LEU A 239 -1.71 6.24 10.37
C LEU A 239 -1.25 7.43 9.52
N SER A 240 -0.49 7.15 8.46
CA SER A 240 -0.23 8.08 7.37
C SER A 240 -0.85 7.54 6.10
N VAL A 241 -1.61 8.39 5.41
CA VAL A 241 -2.23 8.07 4.15
C VAL A 241 -1.51 8.86 3.06
N HIS A 242 -1.00 8.16 2.05
CA HIS A 242 -0.49 8.82 0.87
C HIS A 242 -1.64 9.42 0.06
N MET A 243 -1.51 10.69 -0.30
CA MET A 243 -2.46 11.36 -1.17
C MET A 243 -1.67 12.17 -2.20
N ASP A 244 -1.97 11.95 -3.48
CA ASP A 244 -1.21 12.50 -4.62
C ASP A 244 -1.41 14.02 -4.80
N GLY A 245 -2.37 14.60 -4.07
CA GLY A 245 -2.61 16.04 -4.05
C GLY A 245 -3.70 16.50 -5.02
N LEU A 246 -3.67 17.81 -5.31
CA LEU A 246 -4.80 18.59 -5.86
C LEU A 246 -6.05 18.58 -4.97
N LEU A 247 -5.89 18.25 -3.69
CA LEU A 247 -6.97 18.15 -2.69
C LEU A 247 -7.48 19.51 -2.24
#